data_AF-A0A6J6X9M3-F1
#
_entry.id   AF-A0A6J6X9M3-F1
#
_cell.length_a   1.000
_cell.length_b   1.000
_cell.length_c   1.000
_cell.angle_alpha   90.00
_cell.angle_beta   90.00
_cell.angle_gamma   90.00
#
_symmetry.space_group_name_H-M   'P 1'
#
loop_
_entity.id
_entity.type
_entity.pdbx_description
1 polymer ?
#
loop_
_entity_poly.entity_id
_entity_poly.type
_entity_poly.pdbx_seq_one_letter_code
_entity_poly.pdbx_strand_id
1 'polypeptide(L)'
;MFKPDEDGGVFTWASSMATAMAGLGLLLVASQVKARSRVLILLSMGLFFFSLDDTVAFHERIPSLSFIPVEDSARIVWVVSSMPLLAAVFVGLLAFAWRAPEALRKAVIWGLGGLVIAIFLEFTSPVLFALGSAEGKWLYELEVVAEEGLELASWILIAAATSISALWFAQARARDL
;
A
#
# COMPACT_ATOMS: atom_id res chain seq x y z
N MET A 1 10.21 14.73 20.54
CA MET A 1 10.37 13.28 20.35
C MET A 1 9.67 12.97 19.05
N PHE A 2 10.36 12.33 18.11
CA PHE A 2 9.80 11.98 16.80
C PHE A 2 8.93 10.72 16.99
N LYS A 3 7.65 10.77 16.61
CA LYS A 3 6.70 9.66 16.66
C LYS A 3 6.42 9.19 15.23
N PRO A 4 7.04 8.10 14.77
CA PRO A 4 6.86 7.62 13.39
C PRO A 4 5.47 7.02 13.15
N ASP A 5 4.81 6.53 14.20
CA ASP A 5 3.49 5.87 14.24
C ASP A 5 2.33 6.82 14.57
N GLU A 6 2.57 8.12 14.70
CA GLU A 6 1.48 9.05 14.99
C GLU A 6 0.53 9.13 13.79
N ASP A 7 -0.74 8.78 14.00
CA ASP A 7 -1.78 8.90 12.98
C ASP A 7 -1.81 10.32 12.39
N GLY A 8 -1.64 10.40 11.07
CA GLY A 8 -1.53 11.68 10.36
C GLY A 8 -0.13 12.32 10.39
N GLY A 9 0.88 11.57 10.81
CA GLY A 9 2.29 11.96 10.78
C GLY A 9 2.87 12.06 9.36
N VAL A 10 4.14 12.48 9.28
CA VAL A 10 4.82 12.69 7.99
C VAL A 10 4.97 11.39 7.19
N PHE A 11 5.18 10.26 7.87
CA PHE A 11 5.31 8.95 7.25
C PHE A 11 3.98 8.50 6.63
N THR A 12 2.88 8.56 7.39
CA THR A 12 1.52 8.31 6.89
C THR A 12 1.20 9.17 5.65
N TRP A 13 1.49 10.47 5.69
CA TRP A 13 1.27 11.37 4.56
C TRP A 13 2.11 11.01 3.32
N ALA A 14 3.39 10.68 3.53
CA ALA A 14 4.28 10.29 2.46
C ALA A 14 3.87 8.95 1.83
N SER A 15 3.50 7.97 2.66
CA SER A 15 3.02 6.65 2.22
C SER A 15 1.72 6.80 1.43
N SER A 16 0.74 7.51 2.00
CA SER A 16 -0.53 7.85 1.34
C SER A 16 -0.32 8.48 -0.04
N MET A 17 0.57 9.48 -0.13
CA MET A 17 0.87 10.15 -1.40
C MET A 17 1.52 9.19 -2.41
N ALA A 18 2.46 8.36 -1.96
CA ALA A 18 3.09 7.35 -2.82
C ALA A 18 2.07 6.34 -3.34
N THR A 19 1.17 5.85 -2.49
CA THR A 19 0.05 4.96 -2.84
C THR A 19 -0.87 5.62 -3.87
N ALA A 20 -1.24 6.90 -3.68
CA ALA A 20 -2.02 7.66 -4.65
C ALA A 20 -1.29 7.81 -6.00
N MET A 21 0.01 8.07 -6.00
CA MET A 21 0.81 8.17 -7.22
C MET A 21 0.91 6.82 -7.96
N ALA A 22 0.98 5.71 -7.23
CA ALA A 22 0.87 4.39 -7.84
C ALA A 22 -0.49 4.18 -8.54
N GLY A 23 -1.58 4.61 -7.89
CA GLY A 23 -2.92 4.62 -8.45
C GLY A 23 -3.02 5.47 -9.73
N LEU A 24 -2.46 6.69 -9.71
CA LEU A 24 -2.41 7.58 -10.87
C LEU A 24 -1.60 6.96 -12.03
N GLY A 25 -0.44 6.37 -11.74
CA GLY A 25 0.37 5.68 -12.74
C GLY A 25 -0.39 4.57 -13.45
N LEU A 26 -1.14 3.73 -12.71
CA LEU A 26 -1.99 2.71 -13.32
C LEU A 26 -3.13 3.29 -14.17
N LEU A 27 -3.74 4.39 -13.74
CA LEU A 27 -4.79 5.06 -14.51
C LEU A 27 -4.24 5.63 -15.83
N LEU A 28 -3.03 6.19 -15.80
CA LEU A 28 -2.33 6.65 -17.00
C LEU A 28 -2.01 5.47 -17.94
N VAL A 29 -1.54 4.33 -17.42
CA VAL A 29 -1.36 3.10 -18.22
C VAL A 29 -2.70 2.67 -18.84
N ALA A 30 -3.80 2.68 -18.07
CA ALA A 30 -5.13 2.30 -18.54
C ALA A 30 -5.62 3.17 -19.72
N SER A 31 -5.23 4.44 -19.77
CA SER A 31 -5.54 5.35 -20.88
C SER A 31 -4.82 5.01 -22.19
N GLN A 32 -3.70 4.26 -22.10
CA GLN A 32 -2.88 3.89 -23.25
C GLN A 32 -3.20 2.50 -23.80
N VAL A 33 -3.80 1.62 -22.99
CA VAL A 33 -4.10 0.23 -23.39
C VAL A 33 -5.61 -0.03 -23.43
N LYS A 34 -6.14 -0.37 -24.62
CA LYS A 34 -7.56 -0.73 -24.75
C LYS A 34 -7.89 -2.06 -24.07
N ALA A 35 -7.01 -3.04 -24.22
CA ALA A 35 -7.16 -4.32 -23.56
C ALA A 35 -6.93 -4.14 -22.05
N ARG A 36 -7.90 -4.54 -21.23
CA ARG A 36 -7.82 -4.56 -19.76
C ARG A 36 -7.80 -3.20 -19.06
N SER A 37 -8.15 -2.11 -19.75
CA SER A 37 -8.31 -0.78 -19.13
C SER A 37 -9.18 -0.84 -17.87
N ARG A 38 -10.27 -1.62 -17.90
CA ARG A 38 -11.16 -1.83 -16.74
C ARG A 38 -10.44 -2.40 -15.51
N VAL A 39 -9.57 -3.39 -15.68
CA VAL A 39 -8.83 -4.00 -14.55
C VAL A 39 -7.86 -2.99 -13.97
N LEU A 40 -7.14 -2.25 -14.81
CA LEU A 40 -6.20 -1.22 -14.36
C LEU A 40 -6.92 -0.06 -13.65
N ILE A 41 -8.11 0.33 -14.13
CA ILE A 41 -8.97 1.32 -13.45
C ILE A 41 -9.39 0.80 -12.08
N LEU A 42 -9.85 -0.45 -11.97
CA LEU A 42 -10.24 -1.03 -10.68
C LEU A 42 -9.05 -1.11 -9.70
N LEU A 43 -7.86 -1.47 -10.18
CA LEU A 43 -6.66 -1.46 -9.35
C LEU A 43 -6.27 -0.05 -8.90
N SER A 44 -6.36 0.93 -9.80
CA SER A 44 -6.14 2.34 -9.49
C SER A 44 -7.12 2.84 -8.42
N MET A 45 -8.40 2.47 -8.53
CA MET A 45 -9.41 2.78 -7.51
C MET A 45 -9.09 2.13 -6.16
N GLY A 46 -8.61 0.89 -6.15
CA GLY A 46 -8.17 0.22 -4.92
C GLY A 46 -7.00 0.94 -4.23
N LEU A 47 -6.01 1.40 -5.00
CA LEU A 47 -4.89 2.19 -4.47
C LEU A 47 -5.34 3.57 -3.96
N PHE A 48 -6.25 4.25 -4.65
CA PHE A 48 -6.83 5.49 -4.14
C PHE A 48 -7.65 5.28 -2.88
N PHE A 49 -8.35 4.14 -2.76
CA PHE A 49 -9.04 3.79 -1.54
C PHE A 49 -8.05 3.62 -0.37
N PHE A 50 -6.95 2.87 -0.54
CA PHE A 50 -5.94 2.73 0.51
C PHE A 50 -5.30 4.06 0.90
N SER A 51 -4.91 4.88 -0.09
CA SER A 51 -4.40 6.23 0.19
C SER A 51 -5.39 7.09 0.99
N LEU A 52 -6.68 7.02 0.67
CA LEU A 52 -7.72 7.77 1.39
C LEU A 52 -7.92 7.20 2.80
N ASP A 53 -7.94 5.88 2.93
CA ASP A 53 -8.09 5.18 4.19
C ASP A 53 -6.97 5.54 5.16
N ASP A 54 -5.71 5.49 4.72
CA ASP A 54 -4.53 5.89 5.52
C ASP A 54 -4.59 7.36 5.94
N THR A 55 -5.10 8.25 5.09
CA THR A 55 -5.18 9.69 5.40
C THR A 55 -6.30 10.03 6.38
N VAL A 56 -7.42 9.31 6.31
CA VAL A 56 -8.65 9.64 7.07
C VAL A 56 -8.87 8.68 8.24
N ALA A 57 -8.10 7.59 8.30
CA ALA A 57 -8.29 6.45 9.18
C ALA A 57 -9.74 5.93 9.09
N PHE A 58 -10.23 5.69 7.87
CA PHE A 58 -11.63 5.32 7.69
C PHE A 58 -11.95 3.98 8.37
N HIS A 59 -11.04 3.01 8.26
CA HIS A 59 -11.18 1.69 8.89
C HIS A 59 -11.25 1.75 10.42
N GLU A 60 -10.58 2.70 11.07
CA GLU A 60 -10.65 2.89 12.52
C GLU A 60 -12.01 3.40 12.99
N ARG A 61 -12.75 4.07 12.11
CA ARG A 61 -14.09 4.61 12.41
C ARG A 61 -15.17 3.55 12.27
N ILE A 62 -14.94 2.45 11.55
CA ILE A 62 -15.95 1.40 11.31
C ILE A 62 -16.46 0.75 12.61
N PRO A 63 -15.62 0.38 13.59
CA PRO A 63 -16.06 -0.23 14.85
C PRO A 63 -17.02 0.67 15.64
N SER A 64 -16.79 1.99 15.60
CA SER A 64 -17.67 2.98 16.25
C SER A 64 -19.09 3.02 15.65
N LEU A 65 -19.26 2.48 14.45
CA LEU A 65 -20.56 2.35 13.75
C LEU A 65 -21.22 0.98 13.98
N SER A 66 -20.54 0.05 14.66
CA SER A 66 -21.01 -1.31 14.87
C SER A 66 -21.67 -1.47 16.24
N PHE A 67 -22.79 -2.21 16.30
CA PHE A 67 -23.49 -2.52 17.54
C PHE A 67 -22.86 -3.70 18.32
N ILE A 68 -21.64 -4.11 17.97
CA ILE A 68 -21.02 -5.34 18.49
C ILE A 68 -20.01 -4.94 19.58
N PRO A 69 -20.29 -5.24 20.86
CA PRO A 69 -19.39 -4.92 21.96
C PRO A 69 -18.27 -5.95 22.03
N VAL A 70 -17.22 -5.76 21.24
CA VAL A 70 -15.97 -6.53 21.38
C VAL A 70 -14.83 -5.55 21.58
N GLU A 71 -14.21 -5.61 22.76
CA GLU A 71 -12.86 -5.08 22.98
C GLU A 71 -11.95 -5.73 21.91
N ASP A 72 -11.23 -4.93 21.11
CA ASP A 72 -10.46 -5.36 19.91
C ASP A 72 -11.22 -5.60 18.60
N SER A 73 -12.51 -5.25 18.52
CA SER A 73 -13.27 -5.31 17.25
C SER A 73 -12.59 -4.54 16.11
N ALA A 74 -11.90 -3.43 16.40
CA ALA A 74 -11.20 -2.61 15.40
C ALA A 74 -10.21 -3.40 14.55
N ARG A 75 -9.37 -4.21 15.19
CA ARG A 75 -8.34 -4.97 14.49
C ARG A 75 -8.94 -6.05 13.60
N ILE A 76 -9.97 -6.74 14.09
CA ILE A 76 -10.67 -7.78 13.33
C ILE A 76 -11.44 -7.17 12.16
N VAL A 77 -12.15 -6.06 12.39
CA VAL A 77 -12.94 -5.37 11.37
C VAL A 77 -12.04 -4.89 10.23
N TRP A 78 -10.87 -4.32 10.53
CA TRP A 78 -9.90 -3.94 9.50
C TRP A 78 -9.43 -5.15 8.68
N VAL A 79 -8.97 -6.22 9.33
CA VAL A 79 -8.53 -7.44 8.63
C VAL A 79 -9.64 -7.95 7.71
N VAL A 80 -10.86 -8.08 8.21
CA VAL A 80 -11.98 -8.66 7.44
C VAL A 80 -12.43 -7.75 6.30
N SER A 81 -12.44 -6.42 6.50
CA SER A 81 -12.92 -5.47 5.50
C SER A 81 -11.86 -5.11 4.45
N SER A 82 -10.61 -4.91 4.87
CA SER A 82 -9.53 -4.40 4.01
C SER A 82 -8.69 -5.52 3.38
N MET A 83 -8.47 -6.67 4.04
CA MET A 83 -7.61 -7.72 3.47
C MET A 83 -8.08 -8.29 2.14
N PRO A 84 -9.38 -8.55 1.89
CA PRO A 84 -9.82 -9.05 0.59
C PRO A 84 -9.49 -8.07 -0.54
N LEU A 85 -9.66 -6.77 -0.30
CA LEU A 85 -9.30 -5.72 -1.25
C LEU A 85 -7.79 -5.62 -1.43
N LEU A 86 -7.03 -5.71 -0.33
CA LEU A 86 -5.57 -5.66 -0.35
C LEU A 86 -5.00 -6.83 -1.15
N ALA A 87 -5.50 -8.04 -0.92
CA ALA A 87 -5.14 -9.23 -1.68
C ALA A 87 -5.47 -9.08 -3.17
N ALA A 88 -6.63 -8.53 -3.51
CA ALA A 88 -7.01 -8.27 -4.90
C ALA A 88 -6.07 -7.26 -5.57
N VAL A 89 -5.72 -6.16 -4.89
CA VAL A 89 -4.77 -5.16 -5.37
C VAL A 89 -3.37 -5.76 -5.52
N PHE A 90 -2.91 -6.52 -4.53
CA PHE A 90 -1.62 -7.21 -4.55
C PHE A 90 -1.50 -8.15 -5.75
N VAL A 91 -2.48 -9.05 -5.95
CA VAL A 91 -2.52 -9.98 -7.09
C VAL A 91 -2.60 -9.21 -8.40
N GLY A 92 -3.36 -8.12 -8.45
CA GLY A 92 -3.45 -7.26 -9.64
C GLY A 92 -2.14 -6.57 -9.99
N LEU A 93 -1.43 -6.03 -9.00
CA LEU A 93 -0.10 -5.43 -9.17
C LEU A 93 0.93 -6.47 -9.61
N LEU A 94 0.88 -7.67 -9.05
CA LEU A 94 1.73 -8.78 -9.48
C LEU A 94 1.43 -9.16 -10.94
N ALA A 95 0.16 -9.29 -11.31
CA ALA A 95 -0.26 -9.56 -12.68
C ALA A 95 0.08 -8.43 -13.66
N PHE A 96 0.14 -7.18 -13.18
CA PHE A 96 0.64 -6.03 -13.93
C PHE A 96 2.17 -6.14 -14.13
N ALA A 97 2.93 -6.44 -13.07
CA ALA A 97 4.39 -6.57 -13.12
C ALA A 97 4.85 -7.59 -14.17
N TRP A 98 4.16 -8.72 -14.29
CA TRP A 98 4.49 -9.77 -15.28
C TRP A 98 4.36 -9.32 -16.74
N ARG A 99 3.74 -8.18 -17.00
CA ARG A 99 3.56 -7.61 -18.34
C ARG A 99 4.42 -6.39 -18.61
N ALA A 100 5.11 -5.90 -17.59
CA ALA A 100 6.02 -4.77 -17.69
C ALA A 100 7.42 -5.23 -18.14
N PRO A 101 8.23 -4.33 -18.73
CA PRO A 101 9.66 -4.57 -18.94
C PRO A 101 10.38 -5.05 -17.67
N GLU A 102 11.45 -5.83 -17.82
CA GLU A 102 12.11 -6.51 -16.70
C GLU A 102 12.50 -5.58 -15.54
N ALA A 103 13.02 -4.40 -15.83
CA ALA A 103 13.41 -3.42 -14.79
C ALA A 103 12.19 -2.94 -13.97
N LEU A 104 11.08 -2.62 -14.63
CA LEU A 104 9.85 -2.18 -13.98
C LEU A 104 9.18 -3.33 -13.22
N ARG A 105 9.20 -4.54 -13.80
CA ARG A 105 8.75 -5.76 -13.13
C ARG A 105 9.50 -5.99 -11.82
N LYS A 106 10.84 -5.88 -11.83
CA LYS A 106 11.66 -6.01 -10.62
C LYS A 106 11.26 -4.96 -9.58
N ALA A 107 11.11 -3.69 -9.97
CA ALA A 107 10.71 -2.64 -9.05
C ALA A 107 9.35 -2.92 -8.37
N VAL A 108 8.33 -3.35 -9.12
CA VAL A 108 7.03 -3.75 -8.53
C VAL A 108 7.18 -4.97 -7.62
N ILE A 109 7.91 -6.00 -8.03
CA ILE A 109 8.11 -7.21 -7.20
C ILE A 109 8.85 -6.89 -5.90
N TRP A 110 9.90 -6.07 -5.94
CA TRP A 110 10.62 -5.63 -4.75
C TRP A 110 9.73 -4.78 -3.84
N GLY A 111 8.92 -3.88 -4.40
CA GLY A 111 7.94 -3.12 -3.63
C GLY A 111 6.90 -4.02 -2.96
N LEU A 112 6.30 -4.95 -3.70
CA LEU A 112 5.36 -5.94 -3.15
C LEU A 112 6.01 -6.82 -2.07
N GLY A 113 7.26 -7.25 -2.27
CA GLY A 113 8.02 -8.02 -1.29
C GLY A 113 8.26 -7.22 0.00
N GLY A 114 8.60 -5.93 -0.11
CA GLY A 114 8.73 -5.05 1.04
C GLY A 114 7.42 -4.85 1.80
N LEU A 115 6.29 -4.70 1.10
CA LEU A 115 4.97 -4.61 1.75
C LEU A 115 4.64 -5.87 2.54
N VAL A 116 4.95 -7.06 2.00
CA VAL A 116 4.77 -8.32 2.73
C VAL A 116 5.60 -8.33 4.01
N ILE A 117 6.86 -7.89 3.95
CA ILE A 117 7.73 -7.81 5.12
C ILE A 117 7.21 -6.78 6.13
N ALA A 118 6.72 -5.62 5.68
CA ALA A 118 6.12 -4.59 6.54
C ALA A 118 4.91 -5.16 7.30
N ILE A 119 3.99 -5.84 6.60
CA ILE A 119 2.86 -6.55 7.23
C ILE A 119 3.36 -7.56 8.28
N PHE A 120 4.43 -8.31 8.00
CA PHE A 120 4.99 -9.23 8.99
C PHE A 120 5.57 -8.52 10.21
N LEU A 121 6.19 -7.34 10.04
CA LEU A 121 6.68 -6.51 11.15
C LEU A 121 5.51 -6.05 12.03
N GLU A 122 4.39 -5.62 11.45
CA GLU A 122 3.19 -5.22 12.20
C GLU A 122 2.65 -6.36 13.09
N PHE A 123 2.77 -7.61 12.64
CA PHE A 123 2.41 -8.77 13.46
C PHE A 123 3.40 -9.07 14.60
N THR A 124 4.60 -8.48 14.59
CA THR A 124 5.57 -8.58 15.68
C THR A 124 5.32 -7.60 16.82
N SER A 125 4.70 -6.45 16.55
CA SER A 125 4.30 -5.46 17.56
C SER A 125 3.59 -6.08 18.79
N PRO A 126 2.53 -6.92 18.65
CA PRO A 126 1.90 -7.59 19.80
C PRO A 126 2.84 -8.47 20.62
N VAL A 127 3.82 -9.11 19.97
CA VAL A 127 4.84 -9.93 20.64
C VAL A 127 5.79 -9.04 21.43
N LEU A 128 6.20 -7.90 20.87
CA LEU A 128 7.01 -6.90 21.58
C LEU A 128 6.28 -6.37 22.81
N PHE A 129 4.98 -6.04 22.70
CA PHE A 129 4.14 -5.65 23.83
C PHE A 129 4.07 -6.75 24.90
N ALA A 130 3.85 -8.01 24.51
CA ALA A 130 3.80 -9.14 25.45
C ALA A 130 5.14 -9.38 26.18
N LEU A 131 6.27 -9.05 25.54
CA LEU A 131 7.61 -9.09 26.14
C LEU A 131 7.94 -7.82 26.96
N GLY A 132 6.98 -6.91 27.11
CA GLY A 132 7.12 -5.67 27.86
C GLY A 132 7.83 -4.56 27.09
N SER A 133 8.05 -4.69 25.79
CA SER A 133 8.57 -3.64 24.91
C SER A 133 7.43 -2.82 24.30
N ALA A 134 6.86 -1.91 25.09
CA ALA A 134 5.79 -0.99 24.68
C ALA A 134 6.34 0.34 24.08
N GLU A 135 5.42 1.20 23.62
CA GLU A 135 5.70 2.55 23.10
C GLU A 135 6.72 3.32 23.95
N GLY A 136 7.67 4.00 23.29
CA GLY A 136 8.78 4.71 23.92
C GLY A 136 10.00 3.83 24.26
N LYS A 137 9.93 2.51 24.07
CA LYS A 137 11.10 1.62 24.19
C LYS A 137 11.79 1.43 22.86
N TRP A 138 13.12 1.49 22.86
CA TRP A 138 13.93 1.50 21.65
C TRP A 138 13.67 0.34 20.67
N LEU A 139 13.32 -0.86 21.17
CA LEU A 139 13.00 -2.02 20.33
C LEU A 139 11.69 -1.83 19.56
N TYR A 140 10.68 -1.26 20.21
CA TYR A 140 9.41 -0.93 19.58
C TYR A 140 9.61 0.17 18.54
N GLU A 141 10.25 1.27 18.91
CA GLU A 141 10.53 2.38 17.99
C GLU A 141 11.34 1.95 16.75
N LEU A 142 12.29 1.02 16.92
CA LEU A 142 13.07 0.49 15.80
C LEU A 142 12.23 -0.36 14.85
N GLU A 143 11.32 -1.17 15.39
CA GLU A 143 10.40 -1.97 14.58
C GLU A 143 9.42 -1.08 13.82
N VAL A 144 8.78 -0.13 14.49
CA VAL A 144 7.92 0.88 13.85
C VAL A 144 8.64 1.62 12.73
N VAL A 145 9.85 2.14 12.96
CA VAL A 145 10.62 2.83 11.91
C VAL A 145 10.95 1.91 10.74
N ALA A 146 11.24 0.64 11.01
CA ALA A 146 11.53 -0.33 9.97
C ALA A 146 10.28 -0.69 9.16
N GLU A 147 9.13 -0.82 9.82
CA GLU A 147 7.83 -1.08 9.20
C GLU A 147 7.41 0.08 8.30
N GLU A 148 7.23 1.26 8.88
CA GLU A 148 6.82 2.49 8.19
C GLU A 148 7.78 2.86 7.05
N GLY A 149 9.09 2.75 7.31
CA GLY A 149 10.13 3.04 6.32
C GLY A 149 10.10 2.06 5.15
N LEU A 150 9.84 0.78 5.41
CA LEU A 150 9.75 -0.24 4.38
C LEU A 150 8.48 -0.10 3.56
N GLU A 151 7.35 0.19 4.21
CA GLU A 151 6.08 0.45 3.54
C GLU A 151 6.20 1.65 2.58
N LEU A 152 6.70 2.78 3.07
CA LEU A 152 6.93 3.97 2.26
C LEU A 152 7.87 3.69 1.08
N ALA A 153 9.01 3.04 1.32
CA ALA A 153 9.96 2.70 0.26
C ALA A 153 9.32 1.79 -0.80
N SER A 154 8.50 0.83 -0.37
CA SER A 154 7.75 -0.05 -1.26
C SER A 154 6.76 0.69 -2.13
N TRP A 155 5.96 1.59 -1.55
CA TRP A 155 5.02 2.39 -2.32
C TRP A 155 5.71 3.34 -3.30
N ILE A 156 6.84 3.93 -2.92
CA ILE A 156 7.66 4.75 -3.83
C ILE A 156 8.14 3.91 -5.04
N LEU A 157 8.62 2.68 -4.81
CA LEU A 157 9.06 1.79 -5.90
C LEU A 157 7.90 1.43 -6.83
N ILE A 158 6.74 1.10 -6.29
CA ILE A 158 5.55 0.76 -7.08
C ILE A 158 5.09 1.99 -7.86
N ALA A 159 5.01 3.16 -7.23
CA ALA A 159 4.60 4.42 -7.86
C ALA A 159 5.53 4.84 -9.02
N ALA A 160 6.84 4.73 -8.82
CA ALA A 160 7.82 4.99 -9.86
C ALA A 160 7.64 4.01 -11.03
N ALA A 161 7.48 2.72 -10.73
CA ALA A 161 7.33 1.68 -11.76
C ALA A 161 6.04 1.84 -12.59
N THR A 162 4.91 2.15 -11.97
CA THR A 162 3.64 2.36 -12.68
C THR A 162 3.66 3.65 -13.50
N SER A 163 4.26 4.72 -12.98
CA SER A 163 4.43 6.00 -13.70
C SER A 163 5.32 5.85 -14.94
N ILE A 164 6.48 5.19 -14.80
CA ILE A 164 7.38 4.94 -15.94
C ILE A 164 6.72 3.98 -16.95
N SER A 165 5.93 3.01 -16.47
CA SER A 165 5.16 2.13 -17.36
C SER A 165 4.20 2.92 -18.24
N ALA A 166 3.55 3.97 -17.73
CA ALA A 166 2.67 4.83 -18.52
C ALA A 166 3.40 5.46 -19.71
N LEU A 167 4.62 5.96 -19.48
CA LEU A 167 5.48 6.50 -20.55
C LEU A 167 5.87 5.41 -21.55
N TRP A 168 6.23 4.22 -21.06
CA TRP A 168 6.61 3.09 -21.91
C TRP A 168 5.46 2.66 -22.84
N PHE A 169 4.25 2.51 -22.30
CA PHE A 169 3.07 2.16 -23.10
C PHE A 169 2.67 3.26 -24.09
N ALA A 170 2.82 4.53 -23.71
CA ALA A 170 2.59 5.66 -24.62
C ALA A 170 3.56 5.63 -25.81
N GLN A 171 4.85 5.37 -25.56
CA GLN A 171 5.86 5.25 -26.62
C GLN A 171 5.63 4.04 -27.52
N ALA A 172 5.27 2.88 -26.96
CA ALA A 172 4.96 1.69 -27.75
C ALA A 172 3.80 1.96 -28.72
N ARG A 173 2.71 2.56 -28.22
CA ARG A 173 1.55 2.94 -29.04
C ARG A 173 1.90 3.91 -30.16
N ALA A 174 2.82 4.85 -29.92
CA ALA A 174 3.24 5.82 -30.94
C ALA A 174 4.08 5.19 -32.06
N ARG A 175 4.70 4.02 -31.84
CA ARG A 175 5.47 3.28 -32.88
C ARG A 175 4.58 2.43 -33.78
N ASP A 176 3.35 2.13 -33.34
CA ASP A 176 2.39 1.30 -34.07
C ASP A 176 1.42 2.11 -34.95
N LEU A 177 1.52 3.45 -34.92
CA LEU A 177 0.73 4.41 -35.71
C LEU A 177 1.56 4.99 -36.86
#